data_AF-A0A1Y3Z0Y8-F1
#
_entry.id   AF-A0A1Y3Z0Y8-F1
#
_cell.length_a   1.000
_cell.length_b   1.000
_cell.length_c   1.000
_cell.angle_alpha   90.00
_cell.angle_beta   90.00
_cell.angle_gamma   90.00
#
_symmetry.space_group_name_H-M   'P 1'
#
loop_
_entity.id
_entity.type
_entity.pdbx_description
1 polymer ?
#
loop_
_entity_poly.entity_id
_entity_poly.type
_entity_poly.pdbx_seq_one_letter_code
_entity_poly.pdbx_strand_id
1 'polypeptide(L)'
;MNEEYLNENSREFKAAKELEHALNDYGWNEKKFALAVTTFHRTLQQTLFRSMVEVIRIMGSEDYRYDLRNKASHEICKRIVDSGVLEDETIPFI
;
A
#
# COMPACT_ATOMS: atom_id res chain seq x y z
N MET A 1 -1.89 4.05 15.33
CA MET A 1 -0.68 4.29 14.51
C MET A 1 0.29 5.14 15.31
N ASN A 2 1.43 4.58 15.74
CA ASN A 2 2.48 5.39 16.35
C ASN A 2 3.04 6.32 15.27
N GLU A 3 2.85 7.64 15.44
CA GLU A 3 3.45 8.69 14.59
C GLU A 3 4.99 8.58 14.53
N GLU A 4 5.59 7.80 15.43
CA GLU A 4 7.01 7.46 15.52
C GLU A 4 7.61 6.86 14.22
N TYR A 5 6.80 6.27 13.33
CA TYR A 5 7.28 5.70 12.06
C TYR A 5 7.23 6.66 10.86
N LEU A 6 6.56 7.82 10.97
CA LEU A 6 6.41 8.77 9.86
C LEU A 6 7.56 9.78 9.85
N ASN A 7 8.73 9.35 9.36
CA ASN A 7 9.83 10.26 9.07
C ASN A 7 9.58 10.96 7.73
N GLU A 8 9.16 12.23 7.77
CA GLU A 8 8.88 13.03 6.57
C GLU A 8 10.11 13.19 5.64
N ASN A 9 11.32 13.04 6.17
CA ASN A 9 12.55 13.11 5.39
C ASN A 9 12.91 11.79 4.69
N SER A 10 12.25 10.68 5.04
CA SER A 10 12.49 9.36 4.43
C SER A 10 12.15 9.34 2.94
N ARG A 11 12.75 8.41 2.20
CA ARG A 11 12.48 8.23 0.78
C ARG A 11 11.07 7.69 0.56
N GLU A 12 10.61 6.84 1.46
CA GLU A 12 9.32 6.17 1.46
C GLU A 12 8.20 7.17 1.67
N PHE A 13 8.33 8.07 2.66
CA PHE A 13 7.34 9.12 2.89
C PHE A 13 7.24 10.07 1.69
N LYS A 14 8.37 10.51 1.13
CA LYS A 14 8.38 11.37 -0.06
C LYS A 14 7.72 10.67 -1.25
N ALA A 15 8.02 9.39 -1.48
CA ALA A 15 7.37 8.61 -2.53
C ALA A 15 5.85 8.47 -2.30
N ALA A 16 5.42 8.27 -1.05
CA ALA A 16 4.00 8.22 -0.71
C ALA A 16 3.28 9.55 -0.97
N LYS A 17 3.93 10.70 -0.69
CA LYS A 17 3.37 12.03 -0.99
C LYS A 17 3.28 12.31 -2.49
N GLU A 18 4.28 11.91 -3.28
CA GLU A 18 4.21 12.00 -4.75
C GLU A 18 3.08 11.14 -5.32
N LEU A 19 2.90 9.92 -4.77
CA LEU A 19 1.77 9.06 -5.14
C LEU A 19 0.43 9.69 -4.75
N GLU A 20 0.29 10.22 -3.53
CA GLU A 20 -0.91 10.93 -3.09
C GLU A 20 -1.25 12.10 -4.00
N HIS A 21 -0.26 12.90 -4.39
CA HIS A 21 -0.44 13.99 -5.34
C HIS A 21 -0.96 13.48 -6.69
N ALA A 22 -0.38 12.40 -7.21
CA ALA A 22 -0.82 11.79 -8.47
C ALA A 22 -2.23 11.18 -8.38
N LEU A 23 -2.60 10.58 -7.25
CA LEU A 23 -3.93 10.02 -7.00
C LEU A 23 -5.01 11.10 -6.90
N ASN A 24 -4.66 12.29 -6.40
CA ASN A 24 -5.59 13.42 -6.25
C ASN A 24 -5.83 14.18 -7.56
N ASP A 25 -5.18 13.79 -8.66
CA ASP A 25 -5.42 14.36 -9.98
C ASP A 25 -6.69 13.77 -10.64
N TYR A 26 -7.51 14.62 -11.28
CA TYR A 26 -8.80 14.25 -11.87
C TYR A 26 -8.69 13.20 -12.99
N GLY A 27 -7.48 12.92 -13.49
CA GLY A 27 -7.20 11.97 -14.57
C GLY A 27 -6.68 10.60 -14.12
N TRP A 28 -6.60 10.31 -12.82
CA TRP A 28 -6.06 9.03 -12.36
C TRP A 28 -6.81 7.82 -12.92
N ASN A 29 -6.06 6.79 -13.30
CA ASN A 29 -6.62 5.55 -13.85
C ASN A 29 -5.84 4.34 -13.32
N GLU A 30 -6.47 3.58 -12.43
CA GLU A 30 -5.87 2.48 -11.70
C GLU A 30 -5.41 1.35 -12.63
N LYS A 31 -6.15 1.12 -13.73
CA LYS A 31 -5.80 0.10 -14.73
C LYS A 31 -4.53 0.47 -15.49
N LYS A 32 -4.39 1.75 -15.88
CA LYS A 32 -3.17 2.24 -16.53
C LYS A 32 -1.98 2.20 -15.59
N PHE A 33 -2.17 2.59 -14.32
CA PHE A 33 -1.14 2.48 -13.30
C PHE A 33 -0.68 1.04 -13.11
N ALA A 34 -1.61 0.10 -12.92
CA ALA A 34 -1.29 -1.32 -12.76
C ALA A 34 -0.53 -1.89 -13.98
N LEU A 35 -0.94 -1.53 -15.20
CA LEU A 35 -0.22 -1.94 -16.41
C LEU A 35 1.19 -1.34 -16.48
N ALA A 36 1.36 -0.06 -16.14
CA ALA A 36 2.67 0.59 -16.12
C ALA A 36 3.63 -0.06 -15.11
N VAL A 37 3.13 -0.45 -13.94
CA VAL A 37 3.91 -1.21 -12.93
C VAL A 37 4.51 -2.49 -13.52
N THR A 38 3.80 -3.19 -14.42
CA THR A 38 4.31 -4.42 -15.05
C THR A 38 5.55 -4.19 -15.94
N THR A 39 5.86 -2.93 -16.26
CA THR A 39 7.04 -2.55 -17.05
C THR A 39 8.30 -2.34 -16.19
N PHE A 40 8.17 -2.27 -14.86
CA PHE A 40 9.31 -2.11 -13.97
C PHE A 40 10.23 -3.34 -14.00
N HIS A 41 11.49 -3.19 -13.59
CA HIS A 41 12.35 -4.34 -13.30
C HIS A 41 11.68 -5.29 -12.30
N ARG A 42 11.88 -6.61 -12.45
CA ARG A 42 11.20 -7.63 -11.62
C ARG A 42 11.44 -7.46 -10.12
N THR A 43 12.65 -7.05 -9.73
CA THR A 43 12.99 -6.73 -8.34
C THR A 43 12.18 -5.56 -7.79
N LEU A 44 11.94 -4.52 -8.62
CA LEU A 44 11.10 -3.39 -8.25
C LEU A 44 9.62 -3.75 -8.18
N GLN A 45 9.13 -4.66 -9.05
CA GLN A 45 7.76 -5.20 -8.95
C GLN A 45 7.56 -5.93 -7.62
N GLN A 46 8.54 -6.75 -7.19
CA GLN A 46 8.49 -7.43 -5.90
C GLN A 46 8.56 -6.46 -4.72
N THR A 47 9.42 -5.44 -4.80
CA THR A 47 9.48 -4.40 -3.76
C THR A 47 8.16 -3.66 -3.64
N LEU A 48 7.54 -3.26 -4.76
CA LEU A 48 6.23 -2.63 -4.74
C LEU A 48 5.16 -3.58 -4.16
N PHE A 49 5.18 -4.86 -4.52
CA PHE A 49 4.24 -5.84 -3.97
C PHE A 49 4.36 -5.95 -2.45
N ARG A 50 5.57 -6.04 -1.90
CA ARG A 50 5.80 -6.01 -0.44
C ARG A 50 5.28 -4.72 0.18
N SER A 51 5.51 -3.56 -0.45
CA SER A 51 4.95 -2.29 0.01
C SER A 51 3.42 -2.29 0.03
N MET A 52 2.76 -2.85 -0.98
CA MET A 52 1.30 -2.96 -1.01
C MET A 52 0.76 -3.90 0.07
N VAL A 53 1.47 -5.00 0.36
CA VAL A 53 1.13 -5.92 1.47
C VAL A 53 1.19 -5.18 2.81
N GLU A 54 2.24 -4.37 3.04
CA GLU A 54 2.34 -3.55 4.27
C GLU A 54 1.24 -2.49 4.35
N VAL A 55 0.86 -1.86 3.23
CA VAL A 55 -0.30 -0.95 3.19
C VAL A 55 -1.58 -1.68 3.57
N ILE A 56 -1.82 -2.89 3.06
CA ILE A 56 -2.99 -3.71 3.43
C ILE A 56 -2.97 -4.04 4.93
N ARG A 57 -1.82 -4.44 5.48
CA ARG A 57 -1.68 -4.75 6.91
C ARG A 57 -1.99 -3.54 7.79
N ILE A 58 -1.45 -2.37 7.44
CA ILE A 58 -1.73 -1.11 8.14
C ILE A 58 -3.21 -0.75 7.99
N MET A 59 -3.76 -0.75 6.78
CA MET A 59 -5.16 -0.36 6.58
C MET A 59 -6.17 -1.34 7.20
N GLY A 60 -5.79 -2.59 7.40
CA GLY A 60 -6.59 -3.62 8.07
C GLY A 60 -6.44 -3.67 9.58
N SER A 61 -5.51 -2.90 10.17
CA SER A 61 -5.24 -2.96 11.61
C SER A 61 -6.30 -2.22 12.43
N GLU A 62 -6.47 -2.62 13.69
CA GLU A 62 -7.41 -1.98 14.64
C GLU A 62 -7.05 -0.51 14.93
N ASP A 63 -5.78 -0.14 14.79
CA ASP A 63 -5.28 1.19 15.10
C ASP A 63 -5.24 2.13 13.88
N TYR A 64 -5.71 1.67 12.72
CA TYR A 64 -5.90 2.47 11.52
C TYR A 64 -7.14 3.35 11.63
N ARG A 65 -6.93 4.66 11.59
CA ARG A 65 -8.03 5.64 11.61
C ARG A 65 -8.57 5.85 10.20
N TYR A 66 -9.88 5.73 10.04
CA TYR A 66 -10.58 5.97 8.78
C TYR A 66 -11.93 6.67 9.01
N ASP A 67 -12.44 7.33 7.99
CA ASP A 67 -13.82 7.84 7.96
C ASP A 67 -14.71 6.97 7.05
N LEU A 68 -16.01 7.30 6.97
CA LEU A 68 -17.00 6.52 6.23
C LEU A 68 -16.66 6.29 4.75
N ARG A 69 -15.91 7.19 4.11
CA ARG A 69 -15.47 7.06 2.71
C ARG A 69 -14.51 5.90 2.52
N ASN A 70 -13.72 5.58 3.55
CA ASN A 70 -12.69 4.55 3.50
C ASN A 70 -13.04 3.28 4.30
N LYS A 71 -14.23 3.23 4.92
CA LYS A 71 -14.70 2.08 5.70
C LYS A 71 -14.64 0.77 4.90
N ALA A 72 -15.10 0.79 3.64
CA ALA A 72 -15.07 -0.41 2.81
C ALA A 72 -13.65 -0.94 2.58
N SER A 73 -12.68 -0.05 2.34
CA SER A 73 -11.27 -0.41 2.17
C SER A 73 -10.69 -1.04 3.43
N HIS A 74 -10.97 -0.47 4.61
CA HIS A 74 -10.55 -1.05 5.89
C HIS A 74 -11.09 -2.46 6.09
N GLU A 75 -12.40 -2.68 5.92
CA GLU A 75 -13.04 -4.00 6.12
C GLU A 75 -12.55 -5.04 5.10
N ILE A 76 -12.18 -4.62 3.88
CA ILE A 76 -11.56 -5.51 2.90
C ILE A 76 -10.14 -5.87 3.35
N CYS A 77 -9.33 -4.88 3.73
CA CYS A 77 -7.96 -5.11 4.19
C CYS A 77 -7.92 -6.02 5.43
N LYS A 78 -8.79 -5.76 6.40
CA LYS A 78 -8.94 -6.58 7.60
C LYS A 78 -9.27 -8.03 7.27
N ARG A 79 -10.24 -8.28 6.39
CA ARG A 79 -10.55 -9.65 5.93
C ARG A 79 -9.38 -10.33 5.22
N ILE A 80 -8.58 -9.59 4.44
CA ILE A 80 -7.38 -10.15 3.81
C ILE A 80 -6.37 -10.56 4.88
N VAL A 81 -6.11 -9.71 5.87
CA VAL A 81 -5.20 -10.00 6.99
C VAL A 81 -5.71 -11.20 7.79
N ASP A 82 -6.98 -11.18 8.22
CA ASP A 82 -7.61 -12.24 9.04
C ASP A 82 -7.67 -13.60 8.31
N SER A 83 -7.63 -13.60 6.97
CA SER A 83 -7.61 -14.84 6.19
C SER A 83 -6.28 -15.60 6.27
N GLY A 84 -5.21 -14.97 6.77
CA GLY A 84 -3.88 -15.56 6.83
C GLY A 84 -3.15 -15.65 5.48
N VAL A 85 -3.77 -15.22 4.37
CA VAL A 85 -3.17 -15.31 3.02
C VAL A 85 -1.84 -14.54 2.89
N LEU A 86 -1.60 -13.58 3.79
CA LEU A 86 -0.38 -12.77 3.83
C LEU A 86 0.69 -13.34 4.78
N GLU A 87 0.44 -14.44 5.50
CA GLU A 87 1.36 -15.04 6.49
C GLU A 87 2.27 -16.14 5.91
N ASP A 88 1.92 -16.69 4.74
CA ASP A 88 2.59 -17.88 4.17
C ASP A 88 3.51 -17.62 2.96
N GLU A 89 3.56 -16.39 2.44
CA GLU A 89 4.38 -16.08 1.27
C GLU A 89 5.69 -15.41 1.71
N THR A 90 6.76 -16.20 1.79
CA THR A 90 8.12 -15.66 1.83
C THR A 90 8.41 -14.97 0.50
N ILE A 91 7.98 -13.70 0.35
CA ILE A 91 8.31 -12.90 -0.83
C ILE A 91 9.83 -12.69 -0.81
N PRO A 92 10.62 -13.38 -1.65
CA PRO A 92 12.06 -13.39 -1.49
C PRO A 92 12.62 -11.98 -1.70
N PHE A 93 13.62 -11.62 -0.89
CA PHE A 93 14.52 -10.54 -1.21
C PHE A 93 15.47 -11.07 -2.29
N ILE A 94 15.21 -10.73 -3.55
CA ILE A 94 16.12 -11.00 -4.67
C ILE A 94 17.11 -9.83 -4.78
#